data_AF-A0A4Y2SW34-F1
#
_entry.id   AF-A0A4Y2SW34-F1
#
_cell.length_a   1.000
_cell.length_b   1.000
_cell.length_c   1.000
_cell.angle_alpha   90.00
_cell.angle_beta   90.00
_cell.angle_gamma   90.00
#
_symmetry.space_group_name_H-M   'P 1'
#
loop_
_entity.id
_entity.type
_entity.pdbx_description
1 polymer ?
#
loop_
_entity_poly.entity_id
_entity_poly.type
_entity_poly.pdbx_seq_one_letter_code
_entity_poly.pdbx_strand_id
1 'polypeptide(L)'
;MLTGHACARAVIAHTLLHLTLATIISKELVIDDDMDANLQNTIEDVKNNTISYNDIENCDEKTEALLDQCNKKLKQYKGRGSTGKLWIQYFHMVSIAKEFKRAERMGDWQAHLNCVKEMIPYFHASWHFPYAKSTYLYLQDMLLLENVIDPSVFRRVIQGFRTVRCSAKLSCGTSTDHMIIEQSLMKSMQTDGGISRGRSTQESVISKRVYSMRTKNTVCERLEDLGKSYSNVESSTTDEAAYDINEEISDSSFFSEQSTEIQQQGEEEESEE
;
A
#
# COMPACT_ATOMS: atom_id res chain seq x y z
N MET A 1 15.65 -1.17 7.12
CA MET A 1 14.46 -1.03 6.24
C MET A 1 14.35 -2.28 5.38
N LEU A 2 13.22 -2.99 5.34
CA LEU A 2 13.07 -4.21 4.53
C LEU A 2 13.23 -3.87 3.04
N THR A 3 14.04 -4.63 2.30
CA THR A 3 14.11 -4.48 0.85
C THR A 3 12.75 -4.81 0.22
N GLY A 4 12.41 -4.23 -0.93
CA GLY A 4 11.10 -4.43 -1.56
C GLY A 4 10.74 -5.92 -1.78
N HIS A 5 11.74 -6.75 -2.05
CA HIS A 5 11.55 -8.20 -2.18
C HIS A 5 11.30 -8.91 -0.84
N ALA A 6 11.89 -8.42 0.26
CA ALA A 6 11.63 -8.95 1.60
C ALA A 6 10.21 -8.59 2.08
N CYS A 7 9.74 -7.38 1.80
CA CYS A 7 8.37 -6.96 2.10
C CYS A 7 7.33 -7.81 1.33
N ALA A 8 7.55 -8.04 0.03
CA ALA A 8 6.68 -8.92 -0.77
C ALA A 8 6.62 -10.35 -0.21
N ARG A 9 7.77 -10.91 0.19
CA ARG A 9 7.83 -12.23 0.84
C ARG A 9 7.09 -12.27 2.17
N ALA A 10 7.23 -11.25 3.01
CA ALA A 10 6.49 -11.15 4.28
C ALA A 10 4.98 -11.11 4.05
N VAL A 11 4.52 -10.30 3.10
CA VAL A 11 3.11 -10.23 2.70
C VAL A 11 2.56 -11.60 2.31
N ILE A 12 3.30 -12.35 1.49
CA ILE A 12 2.89 -13.70 1.04
C ILE A 12 2.80 -14.63 2.26
N ALA A 13 3.82 -14.65 3.11
CA ALA A 13 3.86 -15.50 4.31
C ALA A 13 2.67 -15.23 5.26
N HIS A 14 2.39 -13.95 5.55
CA HIS A 14 1.26 -13.58 6.41
C HIS A 14 -0.09 -13.95 5.78
N THR A 15 -0.22 -13.80 4.46
CA THR A 15 -1.43 -14.18 3.73
C THR A 15 -1.65 -15.70 3.75
N LEU A 16 -0.60 -16.50 3.60
CA LEU A 16 -0.66 -17.96 3.71
C LEU A 16 -1.06 -18.40 5.12
N LEU A 17 -0.50 -17.76 6.15
CA LEU A 17 -0.87 -18.07 7.54
C LEU A 17 -2.34 -17.70 7.84
N HIS A 18 -2.83 -16.58 7.31
CA HIS A 18 -4.25 -16.26 7.40
C HIS A 18 -5.11 -17.29 6.66
N LEU A 19 -4.66 -17.79 5.50
CA LEU A 19 -5.37 -18.84 4.76
C LEU A 19 -5.44 -20.14 5.56
N THR A 20 -4.34 -20.59 6.17
CA THR A 20 -4.35 -21.82 6.97
C THR A 20 -5.27 -21.70 8.19
N LEU A 21 -5.26 -20.55 8.88
CA LEU A 21 -6.19 -20.27 9.98
C LEU A 21 -7.65 -20.26 9.49
N ALA A 22 -7.93 -19.61 8.37
CA ALA A 22 -9.27 -19.59 7.78
C ALA A 22 -9.74 -21.00 7.38
N THR A 23 -8.87 -21.85 6.83
CA THR A 23 -9.18 -23.24 6.49
C THR A 23 -9.49 -24.07 7.73
N ILE A 24 -8.77 -23.86 8.84
CA ILE A 24 -9.07 -24.54 10.12
C ILE A 24 -10.46 -24.14 10.62
N ILE A 25 -10.78 -22.84 10.58
CA ILE A 25 -12.10 -22.33 10.99
C ILE A 25 -13.21 -22.85 10.05
N SER A 26 -12.96 -22.89 8.75
CA SER A 26 -13.89 -23.37 7.73
C SER A 26 -14.23 -24.84 7.89
N LYS A 27 -13.26 -25.69 8.24
CA LYS A 27 -13.49 -27.13 8.53
C LYS A 27 -14.42 -27.38 9.72
N GLU A 28 -14.54 -26.43 10.64
CA GLU A 28 -15.44 -26.52 11.79
C GLU A 28 -16.77 -25.78 11.57
N LEU A 29 -16.94 -25.17 10.40
CA LEU A 29 -18.18 -24.53 9.98
C LEU A 29 -19.10 -25.61 9.40
N VAL A 30 -20.37 -25.57 9.78
CA VAL A 30 -21.39 -26.41 9.14
C VAL A 30 -21.79 -25.70 7.85
N ILE A 31 -21.14 -26.06 6.76
CA ILE A 31 -21.48 -25.56 5.42
C ILE A 31 -22.52 -26.52 4.85
N ASP A 32 -23.68 -25.97 4.46
CA ASP A 32 -24.73 -26.73 3.77
C ASP A 32 -24.29 -27.06 2.33
N ASP A 33 -24.75 -28.18 1.77
CA ASP A 33 -24.34 -28.62 0.43
C ASP A 33 -24.68 -27.59 -0.65
N ASP A 34 -25.78 -26.85 -0.48
CA ASP A 34 -26.18 -25.73 -1.36
C ASP A 34 -25.23 -24.53 -1.23
N MET A 35 -24.72 -24.25 -0.02
CA MET A 35 -23.77 -23.17 0.23
C MET A 35 -22.41 -23.45 -0.41
N ASP A 36 -21.93 -24.71 -0.33
CA ASP A 36 -20.68 -25.11 -0.95
C ASP A 36 -20.77 -25.02 -2.48
N ALA A 37 -21.90 -25.45 -3.07
CA ALA A 37 -22.14 -25.32 -4.51
C ALA A 37 -22.13 -23.85 -4.96
N ASN A 38 -22.76 -22.94 -4.21
CA ASN A 38 -22.77 -21.50 -4.53
C ASN A 38 -21.36 -20.89 -4.44
N LEU A 39 -20.56 -21.29 -3.44
CA LEU A 39 -19.19 -20.83 -3.31
C LEU A 39 -18.31 -21.33 -4.47
N GLN A 40 -18.46 -22.60 -4.87
CA GLN A 40 -17.72 -23.17 -6.00
C GLN A 40 -18.07 -22.48 -7.32
N ASN A 41 -19.35 -22.19 -7.56
CA ASN A 41 -19.78 -21.43 -8.74
C ASN A 41 -19.17 -20.02 -8.75
N THR A 42 -19.20 -19.32 -7.60
CA THR A 42 -18.60 -17.99 -7.47
C THR A 42 -17.09 -18.02 -7.73
N ILE A 43 -16.38 -19.04 -7.23
CA ILE A 43 -14.93 -19.20 -7.47
C ILE A 43 -14.65 -19.42 -8.96
N GLU A 44 -15.48 -20.22 -9.63
CA GLU A 44 -15.32 -20.50 -11.05
C GLU A 44 -15.58 -19.26 -11.90
N ASP A 45 -16.59 -18.47 -11.55
CA ASP A 45 -16.87 -17.20 -12.18
C ASP A 45 -15.74 -16.17 -11.97
N VAL A 46 -15.14 -16.13 -10.78
CA VAL A 46 -13.95 -15.30 -10.50
C VAL A 46 -12.76 -15.71 -11.37
N LYS A 47 -12.52 -17.02 -11.54
CA LYS A 47 -11.45 -17.51 -12.42
C LYS A 47 -11.69 -17.11 -13.88
N ASN A 48 -12.95 -17.18 -14.31
CA ASN A 48 -13.36 -16.84 -15.66
C ASN A 48 -13.45 -15.32 -15.90
N ASN A 49 -13.22 -14.50 -14.87
CA ASN A 49 -13.38 -13.03 -14.87
C ASN A 49 -14.77 -12.58 -15.33
N THR A 50 -15.82 -13.38 -15.10
CA THR A 50 -17.20 -13.08 -15.48
C THR A 50 -17.92 -12.22 -14.44
N ILE A 51 -17.40 -12.18 -13.21
CA ILE A 51 -17.97 -11.45 -12.08
C ILE A 51 -17.12 -10.22 -11.73
N SER A 52 -17.78 -9.09 -11.40
CA SER A 52 -17.14 -7.90 -10.86
C SER A 52 -17.04 -7.96 -9.33
N TYR A 53 -16.09 -7.24 -8.73
CA TYR A 53 -15.98 -7.14 -7.26
C TYR A 53 -17.25 -6.59 -6.60
N ASN A 54 -17.98 -5.69 -7.27
CA ASN A 54 -19.23 -5.14 -6.75
C ASN A 54 -20.33 -6.22 -6.66
N ASP A 55 -20.30 -7.22 -7.54
CA ASP A 55 -21.25 -8.32 -7.53
C ASP A 55 -20.92 -9.33 -6.42
N ILE A 56 -19.65 -9.39 -6.00
CA ILE A 56 -19.17 -10.21 -4.87
C ILE A 56 -19.47 -9.53 -3.53
N GLU A 57 -19.32 -8.20 -3.43
CA GLU A 57 -19.65 -7.47 -2.20
C GLU A 57 -21.14 -7.34 -1.93
N ASN A 58 -21.94 -7.22 -3.00
CA ASN A 58 -23.39 -7.18 -2.90
C ASN A 58 -24.02 -8.59 -2.99
N CYS A 59 -23.21 -9.65 -2.85
CA CYS A 59 -23.67 -11.00 -3.12
C CYS A 59 -24.48 -11.57 -1.96
N ASP A 60 -25.77 -11.77 -2.21
CA ASP A 60 -26.69 -12.79 -1.67
C ASP A 60 -26.79 -13.00 -0.13
N GLU A 61 -28.03 -13.14 0.37
CA GLU A 61 -28.35 -13.45 1.79
C GLU A 61 -27.52 -14.63 2.34
N LYS A 62 -27.11 -15.53 1.45
CA LYS A 62 -26.29 -16.70 1.72
C LYS A 62 -24.86 -16.38 2.15
N THR A 63 -24.22 -15.38 1.54
CA THR A 63 -22.84 -15.01 1.93
C THR A 63 -22.84 -14.24 3.26
N GLU A 64 -23.86 -13.41 3.51
CA GLU A 64 -24.06 -12.74 4.79
C GLU A 64 -24.28 -13.76 5.92
N ALA A 65 -25.08 -14.81 5.68
CA ALA A 65 -25.28 -15.88 6.64
C ALA A 65 -23.97 -16.61 6.98
N LEU A 66 -23.11 -16.88 5.99
CA LEU A 66 -21.80 -17.49 6.20
C LEU A 66 -20.84 -16.57 6.97
N LEU A 67 -20.83 -15.27 6.66
CA LEU A 67 -20.05 -14.27 7.38
C LEU A 67 -20.46 -14.21 8.86
N ASP A 68 -21.77 -14.23 9.13
CA ASP A 68 -22.31 -14.23 10.49
C ASP A 68 -21.91 -15.48 11.29
N GLN A 69 -21.96 -16.66 10.67
CA GLN A 69 -21.51 -17.88 11.31
C GLN A 69 -20.00 -17.84 11.58
N CYS A 70 -19.20 -17.37 10.63
CA CYS A 70 -17.76 -17.14 10.83
C CYS A 70 -17.50 -16.19 12.00
N ASN A 71 -18.19 -15.06 12.06
CA ASN A 71 -18.06 -14.07 13.13
C ASN A 71 -18.45 -14.63 14.50
N LYS A 72 -19.50 -15.46 14.57
CA LYS A 72 -19.90 -16.18 15.80
C LYS A 72 -18.79 -17.12 16.27
N LYS A 73 -18.17 -17.88 15.36
CA LYS A 73 -17.06 -18.78 15.68
C LYS A 73 -15.82 -18.02 16.14
N LEU A 74 -15.45 -16.92 15.46
CA LEU A 74 -14.33 -16.06 15.88
C LEU A 74 -14.52 -15.53 17.31
N LYS A 75 -15.76 -15.14 17.68
CA LYS A 75 -16.09 -14.75 19.06
C LYS A 75 -15.91 -15.89 20.07
N GLN A 76 -16.31 -17.12 19.72
CA GLN A 76 -16.08 -18.30 20.56
C GLN A 76 -14.58 -18.55 20.77
N TYR A 77 -13.77 -18.46 19.72
CA TYR A 77 -12.32 -18.62 19.78
C TYR A 77 -11.63 -17.56 20.67
N LYS A 78 -12.13 -16.32 20.63
CA LYS A 78 -11.66 -15.26 21.51
C LYS A 78 -11.88 -15.58 23.01
N GLY A 79 -12.91 -16.38 23.33
CA GLY A 79 -13.25 -16.81 24.68
C GLY A 79 -12.45 -18.00 25.22
N ARG A 80 -11.69 -18.73 24.37
CA ARG A 80 -10.94 -19.94 24.75
C ARG A 80 -9.66 -19.67 25.55
N GLY A 81 -9.27 -18.40 25.74
CA GLY A 81 -8.10 -18.00 26.54
C GLY A 81 -7.28 -16.88 25.90
N SER A 82 -6.17 -16.51 26.54
CA SER A 82 -5.24 -15.46 26.07
C SER A 82 -4.63 -15.76 24.71
N THR A 83 -4.25 -17.01 24.45
CA THR A 83 -3.70 -17.46 23.17
C THR A 83 -4.71 -17.35 22.04
N GLY A 84 -5.99 -17.68 22.29
CA GLY A 84 -7.06 -17.52 21.31
C GLY A 84 -7.27 -16.05 20.94
N LYS A 85 -7.23 -15.16 21.94
CA LYS A 85 -7.31 -13.71 21.72
C LYS A 85 -6.16 -13.20 20.85
N LEU A 86 -4.94 -13.70 21.02
CA LEU A 86 -3.78 -13.34 20.21
C LEU A 86 -3.95 -13.75 18.74
N TRP A 87 -4.34 -15.00 18.47
CA TRP A 87 -4.55 -15.47 17.10
C TRP A 87 -5.67 -14.74 16.38
N ILE A 88 -6.75 -14.39 17.09
CA ILE A 88 -7.84 -13.58 16.54
C ILE A 88 -7.39 -12.14 16.25
N GLN A 89 -6.56 -11.56 17.11
CA GLN A 89 -5.96 -10.24 16.86
C GLN A 89 -5.05 -10.26 15.63
N TYR A 90 -4.22 -11.29 15.48
CA TYR A 90 -3.38 -11.49 14.31
C TYR A 90 -4.22 -11.69 13.04
N PHE A 91 -5.28 -12.50 13.12
CA PHE A 91 -6.22 -12.71 12.02
C PHE A 91 -6.80 -11.38 11.54
N HIS A 92 -7.32 -10.56 12.46
CA HIS A 92 -7.87 -9.24 12.15
C HIS A 92 -6.83 -8.30 11.53
N MET A 93 -5.61 -8.27 12.05
CA MET A 93 -4.52 -7.44 11.50
C MET A 93 -4.22 -7.80 10.04
N VAL A 94 -4.13 -9.10 9.71
CA VAL A 94 -3.90 -9.53 8.32
C VAL A 94 -5.12 -9.29 7.44
N SER A 95 -6.34 -9.39 7.99
CA SER A 95 -7.57 -9.03 7.27
C SER A 95 -7.56 -7.54 6.87
N ILE A 96 -7.24 -6.62 7.79
CA ILE A 96 -7.11 -5.18 7.51
C ILE A 96 -6.07 -4.94 6.41
N ALA A 97 -4.91 -5.60 6.48
CA ALA A 97 -3.86 -5.46 5.48
C ALA A 97 -4.26 -5.98 4.08
N LYS A 98 -5.11 -7.00 4.01
CA LYS A 98 -5.68 -7.50 2.74
C LYS A 98 -6.72 -6.54 2.20
N GLU A 99 -7.59 -6.01 3.06
CA GLU A 99 -8.64 -5.08 2.68
C GLU A 99 -8.06 -3.76 2.17
N PHE A 100 -7.02 -3.24 2.82
CA PHE A 100 -6.27 -2.08 2.35
C PHE A 100 -5.72 -2.28 0.92
N LYS A 101 -5.13 -3.45 0.64
CA LYS A 101 -4.63 -3.76 -0.71
C LYS A 101 -5.77 -3.88 -1.72
N ARG A 102 -6.91 -4.42 -1.31
CA ARG A 102 -8.10 -4.49 -2.15
C ARG A 102 -8.59 -3.09 -2.48
N ALA A 103 -8.80 -2.24 -1.48
CA ALA A 103 -9.26 -0.86 -1.64
C ALA A 103 -8.34 -0.07 -2.60
N GLU A 104 -7.03 -0.13 -2.41
CA GLU A 104 -6.04 0.50 -3.29
C GLU A 104 -6.11 -0.03 -4.74
N ARG A 105 -6.28 -1.35 -4.93
CA ARG A 105 -6.40 -1.97 -6.26
C ARG A 105 -7.75 -1.71 -6.95
N MET A 106 -8.78 -1.40 -6.18
CA MET A 106 -10.10 -1.08 -6.69
C MET A 106 -10.29 0.42 -6.94
N GLY A 107 -9.54 1.25 -6.22
CA GLY A 107 -9.75 2.68 -6.18
C GLY A 107 -10.89 3.07 -5.23
N ASP A 108 -11.28 2.20 -4.28
CA ASP A 108 -12.30 2.52 -3.29
C ASP A 108 -11.71 3.41 -2.19
N TRP A 109 -12.11 4.68 -2.22
CA TRP A 109 -11.60 5.68 -1.30
C TRP A 109 -12.12 5.50 0.13
N GLN A 110 -13.40 5.14 0.28
CA GLN A 110 -13.99 5.04 1.61
C GLN A 110 -13.45 3.82 2.35
N ALA A 111 -13.32 2.69 1.65
CA ALA A 111 -12.70 1.49 2.21
C ALA A 111 -11.24 1.74 2.59
N HIS A 112 -10.50 2.49 1.77
CA HIS A 112 -9.12 2.88 2.06
C HIS A 112 -9.01 3.68 3.38
N LEU A 113 -9.80 4.74 3.54
CA LEU A 113 -9.77 5.57 4.76
C LEU A 113 -10.21 4.79 6.00
N ASN A 114 -11.21 3.91 5.88
CA ASN A 114 -11.62 3.03 6.96
C ASN A 114 -10.49 2.09 7.39
N CYS A 115 -9.79 1.45 6.44
CA CYS A 115 -8.63 0.60 6.73
C CYS A 115 -7.52 1.39 7.43
N VAL A 116 -7.21 2.59 6.94
CA VAL A 116 -6.19 3.45 7.53
C VAL A 116 -6.52 3.78 8.99
N LYS A 117 -7.78 4.10 9.29
CA LYS A 117 -8.27 4.33 10.65
C LYS A 117 -8.09 3.10 11.55
N GLU A 118 -8.38 1.90 11.03
CA GLU A 118 -8.22 0.64 11.76
C GLU A 118 -6.75 0.23 11.98
N MET A 119 -5.83 0.69 11.13
CA MET A 119 -4.40 0.41 11.27
C MET A 119 -3.73 1.23 12.40
N ILE A 120 -4.26 2.41 12.74
CA ILE A 120 -3.64 3.33 13.71
C ILE A 120 -3.32 2.70 15.06
N PRO A 121 -4.23 1.96 15.73
CA PRO A 121 -3.95 1.31 17.01
C PRO A 121 -2.76 0.34 16.93
N TYR A 122 -2.55 -0.31 15.79
CA TYR A 122 -1.43 -1.22 15.57
C TYR A 122 -0.11 -0.48 15.42
N PHE A 123 -0.09 0.71 14.82
CA PHE A 123 1.12 1.55 14.78
C PHE A 123 1.53 2.02 16.17
N HIS A 124 0.57 2.36 17.03
CA HIS A 124 0.85 2.65 18.44
C HIS A 124 1.38 1.42 19.19
N ALA A 125 0.74 0.26 19.02
CA ALA A 125 1.15 -0.97 19.69
C ALA A 125 2.55 -1.47 19.28
N SER A 126 2.96 -1.20 18.04
CA SER A 126 4.27 -1.55 17.48
C SER A 126 5.35 -0.49 17.69
N TRP A 127 5.06 0.58 18.47
CA TRP A 127 5.98 1.70 18.72
C TRP A 127 6.41 2.46 17.45
N HIS A 128 5.63 2.36 16.38
CA HIS A 128 5.83 3.09 15.13
C HIS A 128 5.15 4.46 15.18
N PHE A 129 5.48 5.27 16.20
CA PHE A 129 4.83 6.56 16.44
C PHE A 129 4.95 7.58 15.30
N PRO A 130 6.08 7.69 14.57
CA PRO A 130 6.14 8.60 13.42
C PRO A 130 5.10 8.23 12.36
N TYR A 131 4.90 6.94 12.10
CA TYR A 131 3.88 6.46 11.18
C TYR A 131 2.47 6.69 11.72
N ALA A 132 2.24 6.48 13.03
CA ALA A 132 0.96 6.79 13.64
C ALA A 132 0.60 8.28 13.48
N LYS A 133 1.55 9.19 13.76
CA LYS A 133 1.38 10.64 13.63
C LYS A 133 1.08 11.05 12.18
N SER A 134 1.89 10.60 11.23
CA SER A 134 1.65 10.92 9.81
C SER A 134 0.32 10.36 9.32
N THR A 135 -0.07 9.17 9.78
CA THR A 135 -1.35 8.56 9.45
C THR A 135 -2.54 9.37 9.97
N TYR A 136 -2.44 9.94 11.18
CA TYR A 136 -3.48 10.83 11.71
C TYR A 136 -3.63 12.11 10.88
N LEU A 137 -2.51 12.78 10.56
CA LEU A 137 -2.52 13.98 9.74
C LEU A 137 -3.13 13.68 8.37
N TYR A 138 -2.67 12.60 7.74
CA TYR A 138 -3.22 12.12 6.48
C TYR A 138 -4.73 11.88 6.57
N LEU A 139 -5.22 11.18 7.59
CA LEU A 139 -6.65 10.90 7.73
C LEU A 139 -7.46 12.19 7.90
N GLN A 140 -6.96 13.16 8.66
CA GLN A 140 -7.60 14.45 8.84
C GLN A 140 -7.69 15.23 7.52
N ASP A 141 -6.57 15.33 6.79
CA ASP A 141 -6.51 16.06 5.52
C ASP A 141 -7.42 15.41 4.47
N MET A 142 -7.42 14.07 4.43
CA MET A 142 -8.23 13.31 3.48
C MET A 142 -9.74 13.37 3.75
N LEU A 143 -10.16 13.56 5.00
CA LEU A 143 -11.56 13.80 5.35
C LEU A 143 -11.99 15.24 5.05
N LEU A 144 -11.08 16.20 5.19
CA LEU A 144 -11.33 17.60 4.85
C LEU A 144 -11.23 17.88 3.35
N LEU A 145 -10.74 16.91 2.57
CA LEU A 145 -10.50 17.01 1.13
C LEU A 145 -11.74 17.45 0.34
N GLU A 146 -12.94 17.00 0.74
CA GLU A 146 -14.21 17.40 0.11
C GLU A 146 -14.44 18.91 0.12
N ASN A 147 -13.98 19.60 1.17
CA ASN A 147 -14.19 21.04 1.36
C ASN A 147 -13.07 21.89 0.76
N VAL A 148 -11.90 21.29 0.51
CA VAL A 148 -10.70 21.97 0.01
C VAL A 148 -10.59 21.87 -1.50
N ILE A 149 -11.12 20.79 -2.09
CA ILE A 149 -10.91 20.46 -3.50
C ILE A 149 -12.08 20.87 -4.40
N ASP A 150 -11.78 21.24 -5.65
CA ASP A 150 -12.81 21.45 -6.67
C ASP A 150 -13.74 20.21 -6.78
N PRO A 151 -15.07 20.38 -6.67
CA PRO A 151 -16.00 19.26 -6.64
C PRO A 151 -15.90 18.30 -7.84
N SER A 152 -15.44 18.78 -9.01
CA SER A 152 -15.26 17.93 -10.20
C SER A 152 -14.05 17.01 -10.08
N VAL A 153 -12.99 17.44 -9.39
CA VAL A 153 -11.82 16.60 -9.09
C VAL A 153 -12.13 15.63 -7.96
N PHE A 154 -12.79 16.09 -6.89
CA PHE A 154 -13.21 15.21 -5.80
C PHE A 154 -14.10 14.07 -6.32
N ARG A 155 -15.06 14.37 -7.21
CA ARG A 155 -15.88 13.35 -7.86
C ARG A 155 -15.06 12.30 -8.60
N ARG A 156 -14.00 12.71 -9.32
CA ARG A 156 -13.09 11.78 -10.01
C ARG A 156 -12.30 10.93 -9.02
N VAL A 157 -11.87 11.48 -7.89
CA VAL A 157 -11.19 10.72 -6.84
C VAL A 157 -12.11 9.62 -6.28
N ILE A 158 -13.35 9.96 -5.93
CA ILE A 158 -14.35 9.01 -5.43
C ILE A 158 -14.72 7.95 -6.48
N GLN A 159 -14.71 8.30 -7.76
CA GLN A 159 -14.92 7.36 -8.87
C GLN A 159 -13.75 6.39 -9.12
N GLY A 160 -12.69 6.42 -8.30
CA GLY A 160 -11.59 5.47 -8.36
C GLY A 160 -10.50 5.80 -9.37
N PHE A 161 -10.44 7.03 -9.89
CA PHE A 161 -9.40 7.47 -10.84
C PHE A 161 -7.99 7.55 -10.24
N ARG A 162 -7.83 7.29 -8.94
CA ARG A 162 -6.51 7.13 -8.29
C ARG A 162 -5.79 5.86 -8.74
N THR A 163 -6.54 4.87 -9.21
CA THR A 163 -6.04 3.55 -9.55
C THR A 163 -6.05 3.33 -11.06
N VAL A 164 -4.86 3.11 -11.62
CA VAL A 164 -4.67 2.79 -13.03
C VAL A 164 -4.64 1.29 -13.23
N ARG A 165 -5.38 0.80 -14.23
CA ARG A 165 -5.44 -0.62 -14.60
C ARG A 165 -4.74 -0.82 -15.93
N CYS A 166 -3.71 -1.66 -15.95
CA CYS A 166 -3.01 -2.04 -17.18
C CYS A 166 -3.71 -3.21 -17.91
N SER A 167 -4.71 -3.85 -17.29
CA SER A 167 -5.43 -4.99 -17.84
C SER A 167 -6.89 -4.97 -17.37
N ALA A 168 -7.76 -5.81 -17.95
CA ALA A 168 -9.14 -5.98 -17.51
C ALA A 168 -9.28 -7.04 -16.39
N LYS A 169 -8.19 -7.68 -15.97
CA LYS A 169 -8.21 -8.72 -14.93
C LYS A 169 -8.60 -8.18 -13.56
N LEU A 170 -9.29 -9.02 -12.77
CA LEU A 170 -9.55 -8.72 -11.36
C LEU A 170 -8.23 -8.49 -10.61
N SER A 171 -8.19 -7.46 -9.75
CA SER A 171 -7.04 -7.08 -8.90
C SER A 171 -5.80 -6.52 -9.60
N CYS A 172 -5.89 -6.10 -10.87
CA CYS A 172 -4.75 -5.51 -11.60
C CYS A 172 -4.61 -3.98 -11.45
N GLY A 173 -5.50 -3.35 -10.68
CA GLY A 173 -5.42 -1.93 -10.42
C GLY A 173 -4.21 -1.58 -9.58
N THR A 174 -3.56 -0.47 -9.90
CA THR A 174 -2.39 0.01 -9.22
C THR A 174 -2.53 1.49 -8.93
N SER A 175 -2.17 1.94 -7.73
CA SER A 175 -2.17 3.37 -7.42
C SER A 175 -1.16 4.14 -8.28
N THR A 176 -1.58 5.33 -8.71
CA THR A 176 -0.82 6.18 -9.65
C THR A 176 0.52 6.62 -9.05
N ASP A 177 0.53 7.00 -7.78
CA ASP A 177 1.70 7.55 -7.08
C ASP A 177 2.81 6.49 -6.85
N HIS A 178 2.48 5.45 -6.08
CA HIS A 178 3.47 4.46 -5.63
C HIS A 178 4.03 3.57 -6.75
N MET A 179 3.35 3.35 -7.89
CA MET A 179 3.88 2.43 -8.93
C MET A 179 4.16 3.08 -10.29
N ILE A 180 3.43 4.12 -10.71
CA ILE A 180 3.69 4.75 -12.01
C ILE A 180 4.78 5.80 -11.88
N ILE A 181 4.68 6.67 -10.88
CA ILE A 181 5.65 7.75 -10.68
C ILE A 181 6.92 7.19 -10.04
N GLU A 182 6.83 6.57 -8.87
CA GLU A 182 8.03 6.13 -8.14
C GLU A 182 8.70 4.90 -8.80
N GLN A 183 7.93 3.87 -9.15
CA GLN A 183 8.50 2.58 -9.57
C GLN A 183 8.69 2.46 -11.09
N SER A 184 7.86 3.09 -11.91
CA SER A 184 8.04 3.07 -13.37
C SER A 184 8.86 4.26 -13.84
N LEU A 185 8.57 5.47 -13.36
CA LEU A 185 9.26 6.69 -13.78
C LEU A 185 10.58 6.90 -13.03
N MET A 186 10.61 6.94 -11.69
CA MET A 186 11.85 7.25 -10.94
C MET A 186 12.84 6.08 -10.94
N LYS A 187 12.39 4.84 -10.70
CA LYS A 187 13.31 3.69 -10.75
C LYS A 187 13.88 3.43 -12.14
N SER A 188 13.13 3.62 -13.24
CA SER A 188 13.73 3.48 -14.59
C SER A 188 14.84 4.50 -14.86
N MET A 189 14.86 5.62 -14.11
CA MET A 189 15.95 6.58 -14.15
C MET A 189 17.13 6.15 -13.26
N GLN A 190 16.87 5.52 -12.10
CA GLN A 190 17.87 5.27 -11.04
C GLN A 190 18.46 3.84 -10.98
N THR A 191 17.83 2.82 -11.61
CA THR A 191 18.33 1.43 -11.56
C THR A 191 19.65 1.22 -12.31
N ASP A 192 20.37 0.13 -12.03
CA ASP A 192 21.61 -0.24 -12.73
C ASP A 192 21.29 -0.59 -14.20
N GLY A 193 21.89 0.16 -15.14
CA GLY A 193 21.43 0.24 -16.54
C GLY A 193 20.51 1.43 -16.86
N GLY A 194 20.23 2.30 -15.89
CA GLY A 194 19.60 3.61 -16.05
C GLY A 194 20.63 4.71 -16.36
N ILE A 195 20.15 5.82 -16.90
CA ILE A 195 21.00 6.93 -17.37
C ILE A 195 21.69 7.67 -16.21
N SER A 196 21.10 7.69 -15.01
CA SER A 196 21.69 8.38 -13.85
C SER A 196 23.00 7.76 -13.37
N ARG A 197 23.27 6.50 -13.76
CA ARG A 197 24.53 5.80 -13.52
C ARG A 197 25.37 5.60 -14.79
N GLY A 198 25.02 6.29 -15.88
CA GLY A 198 25.87 6.48 -17.07
C GLY A 198 26.20 5.24 -17.91
N ARG A 199 25.55 4.08 -17.70
CA ARG A 199 26.01 2.81 -18.30
C ARG A 199 25.16 2.21 -19.43
N SER A 200 23.95 2.71 -19.72
CA SER A 200 23.14 2.17 -20.82
C SER A 200 23.13 3.10 -22.02
N THR A 201 23.93 2.76 -23.03
CA THR A 201 24.03 3.42 -24.34
C THR A 201 23.18 2.74 -25.41
N GLN A 202 22.35 1.74 -25.04
CA GLN A 202 21.48 1.07 -26.00
C GLN A 202 20.41 2.02 -26.54
N GLU A 203 20.37 2.16 -27.86
CA GLU A 203 19.46 3.05 -28.58
C GLU A 203 17.98 2.75 -28.29
N SER A 204 17.62 1.48 -28.04
CA SER A 204 16.28 1.05 -27.67
C SER A 204 15.82 1.63 -26.31
N VAL A 205 16.72 1.71 -25.34
CA VAL A 205 16.45 2.24 -23.99
C VAL A 205 16.34 3.76 -24.03
N ILE A 206 17.22 4.41 -24.79
CA ILE A 206 17.20 5.87 -25.00
C ILE A 206 15.94 6.28 -25.74
N SER A 207 15.58 5.59 -26.82
CA SER A 207 14.36 5.84 -27.61
C SER A 207 13.12 5.71 -26.75
N LYS A 208 12.98 4.61 -25.98
CA LYS A 208 11.86 4.41 -25.05
C LYS A 208 11.76 5.55 -24.05
N ARG A 209 12.88 6.11 -23.58
CA ARG A 209 12.89 7.28 -22.71
C ARG A 209 12.43 8.55 -23.42
N VAL A 210 12.96 8.90 -24.60
CA VAL A 210 12.58 10.11 -25.34
C VAL A 210 11.07 10.12 -25.61
N TYR A 211 10.51 8.99 -26.05
CA TYR A 211 9.06 8.85 -26.24
C TYR A 211 8.28 8.93 -24.93
N SER A 212 8.78 8.32 -23.84
CA SER A 212 8.12 8.40 -22.54
C SER A 212 8.20 9.79 -21.91
N MET A 213 9.27 10.56 -22.18
CA MET A 213 9.53 11.88 -21.59
C MET A 213 8.47 12.90 -21.98
N ARG A 214 8.01 12.88 -23.24
CA ARG A 214 6.91 13.73 -23.70
C ARG A 214 5.66 13.51 -22.87
N THR A 215 5.25 12.25 -22.71
CA THR A 215 4.08 11.88 -21.91
C THR A 215 4.27 12.24 -20.44
N LYS A 216 5.48 12.06 -19.90
CA LYS A 216 5.83 12.43 -18.52
C LYS A 216 5.70 13.93 -18.28
N ASN A 217 6.24 14.77 -19.18
CA ASN A 217 6.14 16.22 -19.07
C ASN A 217 4.68 16.68 -19.09
N THR A 218 3.86 16.13 -19.98
CA THR A 218 2.41 16.45 -19.99
C THR A 218 1.73 16.06 -18.67
N VAL A 219 2.11 14.94 -18.06
CA VAL A 219 1.58 14.55 -16.74
C VAL A 219 2.06 15.52 -15.66
N CYS A 220 3.33 15.92 -15.66
CA CYS A 220 3.87 16.90 -14.72
C CYS A 220 3.17 18.26 -14.84
N GLU A 221 3.01 18.78 -16.05
CA GLU A 221 2.29 20.05 -16.31
C GLU A 221 0.86 19.99 -15.77
N ARG A 222 0.15 18.88 -16.01
CA ARG A 222 -1.21 18.69 -15.48
C ARG A 222 -1.24 18.58 -13.95
N LEU A 223 -0.23 17.99 -13.33
CA LEU A 223 -0.11 17.93 -11.87
C LEU A 223 0.26 19.28 -11.27
N GLU A 224 1.04 20.11 -11.96
CA GLU A 224 1.34 21.48 -11.54
C GLU A 224 0.12 22.39 -11.66
N ASP A 225 -0.63 22.30 -12.77
CA ASP A 225 -1.90 23.02 -12.92
C ASP A 225 -2.90 22.63 -11.83
N LEU A 226 -2.95 21.33 -11.52
CA LEU A 226 -3.72 20.79 -10.42
C LEU A 226 -3.23 21.42 -9.10
N GLY A 227 -1.94 21.33 -8.76
CA GLY A 227 -1.35 21.90 -7.55
C GLY A 227 -1.59 23.40 -7.36
N LYS A 228 -1.41 24.19 -8.44
CA LYS A 228 -1.67 25.64 -8.46
C LYS A 228 -3.12 26.00 -8.15
N SER A 229 -4.08 25.13 -8.49
CA SER A 229 -5.49 25.33 -8.12
C SER A 229 -5.79 25.08 -6.64
N TYR A 230 -4.94 24.33 -5.92
CA TYR A 230 -5.09 24.06 -4.48
C TYR A 230 -4.28 25.00 -3.59
N SER A 231 -3.19 25.57 -4.10
CA SER A 231 -2.37 26.52 -3.36
C SER A 231 -2.64 27.95 -3.83
N ASN A 232 -3.49 28.69 -3.12
CA ASN A 232 -3.42 30.17 -3.10
C ASN A 232 -2.12 30.68 -2.45
N VAL A 233 -1.25 29.77 -2.01
CA VAL A 233 0.13 30.04 -1.68
C VAL A 233 0.89 29.88 -3.00
N GLU A 234 1.32 30.99 -3.59
CA GLU A 234 2.53 30.96 -4.41
C GLU A 234 3.53 30.13 -3.64
N SER A 235 3.94 28.98 -4.19
CA SER A 235 5.06 28.21 -3.65
C SER A 235 6.33 29.03 -3.86
N SER A 236 6.47 30.14 -3.13
CA SER A 236 7.75 30.70 -2.75
C SER A 236 8.31 29.82 -1.65
N THR A 237 8.49 28.53 -1.93
CA THR A 237 9.59 27.82 -1.31
C THR A 237 10.83 28.39 -1.99
N THR A 238 11.50 29.29 -1.28
CA THR A 238 12.91 29.67 -1.51
C THR A 238 13.86 28.47 -1.34
N ASP A 239 13.44 27.28 -1.74
CA ASP A 239 14.17 26.01 -1.72
C ASP A 239 14.34 25.43 -3.14
N GLU A 240 14.05 26.21 -4.18
CA GLU A 240 14.56 25.92 -5.53
C GLU A 240 16.10 26.05 -5.62
N ALA A 241 16.74 26.70 -4.63
CA ALA A 241 18.19 26.83 -4.53
C ALA A 241 18.86 25.77 -3.64
N ALA A 242 18.10 24.88 -2.98
CA ALA A 242 18.66 23.85 -2.08
C ALA A 242 18.86 22.47 -2.74
N TYR A 243 18.45 22.33 -4.00
CA TYR A 243 18.71 21.14 -4.83
C TYR A 243 19.65 21.41 -6.00
N ASP A 244 20.44 22.49 -5.93
CA ASP A 244 21.71 22.49 -6.65
C ASP A 244 22.57 21.41 -5.98
N ILE A 245 22.75 20.31 -6.71
CA ILE A 245 23.67 19.25 -6.35
C ILE A 245 25.05 19.92 -6.40
N ASN A 246 25.49 20.48 -5.27
CA ASN A 246 26.89 20.77 -5.07
C ASN A 246 27.64 19.46 -5.33
N GLU A 247 28.45 19.50 -6.37
CA GLU A 247 29.30 18.46 -6.91
C GLU A 247 30.43 18.04 -5.93
N GLU A 248 30.24 18.26 -4.62
CA GLU A 248 31.24 18.10 -3.56
C GLU A 248 30.89 17.10 -2.45
N ILE A 249 29.72 16.43 -2.47
CA ILE A 249 29.52 15.24 -1.60
C ILE A 249 29.97 13.99 -2.36
N SER A 250 31.24 14.03 -2.77
CA SER A 250 32.03 12.88 -3.20
C SER A 250 33.15 12.63 -2.17
N ASP A 251 32.88 12.85 -0.88
CA ASP A 251 33.80 12.50 0.18
C ASP A 251 33.28 11.27 0.94
N SER A 252 33.87 10.13 0.56
CA SER A 252 33.71 8.82 1.19
C SER A 252 34.20 8.74 2.64
N SER A 253 34.63 9.85 3.25
CA SER A 253 35.16 9.94 4.61
C SER A 253 34.07 10.13 5.68
N PHE A 254 32.94 10.78 5.37
CA PHE A 254 31.91 11.10 6.37
C PHE A 254 31.13 9.88 6.87
N PHE A 255 30.95 8.86 6.02
CA PHE A 255 30.32 7.59 6.41
C PHE A 255 31.28 6.65 7.17
N SER A 256 32.58 6.87 7.08
CA SER A 256 33.58 6.09 7.82
C SER A 256 33.73 6.59 9.26
N GLU A 257 33.72 7.90 9.49
CA GLU A 257 33.91 8.46 10.85
C GLU A 257 32.75 8.14 11.79
N GLN A 258 31.50 8.20 11.30
CA GLN A 258 30.32 7.82 12.10
C GLN A 258 30.25 6.32 12.42
N SER A 259 30.85 5.46 11.58
CA SER A 259 30.89 4.02 11.84
C SER A 259 31.96 3.67 12.89
N THR A 260 33.03 4.45 12.97
CA THR A 260 34.10 4.26 13.97
C THR A 260 33.74 4.80 15.36
N GLU A 261 33.00 5.91 15.47
CA GLU A 261 32.54 6.43 16.78
C GLU A 261 31.52 5.49 17.44
N ILE A 262 30.65 4.85 16.65
CA ILE A 262 29.66 3.89 17.18
C ILE A 262 30.33 2.55 17.59
N GLN A 263 31.48 2.20 17.01
CA GLN A 263 32.24 1.02 17.42
C GLN A 263 33.07 1.25 18.70
N GLN A 264 33.66 2.43 18.90
CA GLN A 264 34.42 2.72 20.12
C GLN A 264 33.54 2.87 21.36
N GLN A 265 32.32 3.39 21.20
CA GLN A 265 31.39 3.55 22.32
C GLN A 265 30.74 2.23 22.77
N GLY A 266 30.76 1.20 21.91
CA GLY A 266 30.31 -0.16 22.25
C GLY A 266 31.39 -1.04 22.89
N GLU A 267 32.68 -0.75 22.68
CA GLU A 267 33.78 -1.50 23.29
C GLU A 267 34.15 -1.01 24.72
N GLU A 268 33.87 0.25 25.07
CA GLU A 268 34.08 0.73 26.45
C GLU A 268 33.01 0.20 27.43
N GLU A 269 31.75 0.02 27.02
CA GLU A 269 30.69 -0.53 27.89
C GLU A 269 30.77 -2.05 28.09
N GLU A 270 31.52 -2.80 27.27
CA GLU A 270 31.73 -4.24 27.44
C GLU A 270 32.98 -4.57 28.29
N SER A 271 33.67 -3.56 28.81
CA SER A 271 34.90 -3.71 29.62
C SER A 271 34.76 -3.34 31.11
N GLU A 272 33.57 -2.96 31.58
CA GLU A 272 33.27 -2.66 33.00
C GLU A 272 32.22 -3.61 33.65
N GLU A 273 32.06 -4.84 33.16
CA GLU A 273 31.39 -5.93 33.92
C GLU A 273 32.31 -7.15 34.16
#